data_AF-A0A176VUQ5-F1
#
_entry.id   AF-A0A176VUQ5-F1
#
_cell.length_a   1.000
_cell.length_b   1.000
_cell.length_c   1.000
_cell.angle_alpha   90.00
_cell.angle_beta   90.00
_cell.angle_gamma   90.00
#
_symmetry.space_group_name_H-M   'P 1'
#
loop_
_entity.id
_entity.type
_entity.pdbx_description
1 polymer ?
#
loop_
_entity_poly.entity_id
_entity_poly.type
_entity_poly.pdbx_seq_one_letter_code
_entity_poly.pdbx_strand_id
1 'polypeptide(L)'
;MIDHHEQTYEIQLQADYEPTFEVKGDFARRNYQIIFQGTEIVAEVTKKHHFSAKSLTFGKNKYNVVVNPNVDQAFVAAVVTIMDAIYEDNNEM
;
A
#
# COMPACT_ATOMS: atom_id res chain seq x y z
N MET A 1 -21.85 5.91 -10.39
CA MET A 1 -20.91 4.85 -9.97
C MET A 1 -19.53 5.37 -10.31
N ILE A 2 -18.75 5.81 -9.33
CA ILE A 2 -17.37 6.24 -9.57
C ILE A 2 -16.55 4.95 -9.61
N ASP A 3 -16.00 4.65 -10.78
CA ASP A 3 -15.09 3.55 -10.98
C ASP A 3 -13.81 3.87 -10.19
N HIS A 4 -13.56 3.13 -9.11
CA HIS A 4 -12.33 3.28 -8.34
C HIS A 4 -11.21 2.66 -9.18
N HIS A 5 -10.56 3.49 -9.99
CA HIS A 5 -9.49 3.07 -10.87
C HIS A 5 -8.36 2.45 -10.05
N GLU A 6 -8.11 1.17 -10.30
CA GLU A 6 -6.84 0.52 -9.97
C GLU A 6 -5.72 1.36 -10.60
N GLN A 7 -4.77 1.79 -9.76
CA GLN A 7 -3.64 2.64 -10.17
C GLN A 7 -2.34 1.89 -9.97
N THR A 8 -1.33 2.24 -10.76
CA THR A 8 0.04 1.70 -10.65
C THR A 8 1.04 2.84 -10.51
N TYR A 9 1.96 2.71 -9.56
CA TYR A 9 3.13 3.57 -9.39
C TYR A 9 4.39 2.76 -9.65
N GLU A 10 5.31 3.29 -10.44
CA GLU A 10 6.58 2.65 -10.75
C GLU A 10 7.72 3.26 -9.94
N ILE A 11 8.56 2.42 -9.35
CA ILE A 11 9.76 2.80 -8.61
C ILE A 11 10.96 2.18 -9.34
N GLN A 12 11.84 3.05 -9.84
CA GLN A 12 12.97 2.65 -10.66
C GLN A 12 14.28 3.07 -9.99
N LEU A 13 15.26 2.16 -9.95
CA LEU A 13 16.64 2.55 -9.65
C LEU A 13 17.23 3.20 -10.90
N GLN A 14 18.02 4.26 -10.70
CA GLN A 14 18.62 5.03 -11.81
C GLN A 14 19.48 4.17 -12.77
N ALA A 15 20.01 3.05 -12.30
CA ALA A 15 20.85 2.15 -13.09
C ALA A 15 20.06 1.16 -13.96
N ASP A 16 18.75 1.02 -13.73
CA ASP A 16 17.90 0.04 -14.40
C ASP A 16 17.10 0.71 -15.53
N TYR A 17 16.79 -0.05 -16.58
CA TYR A 17 15.97 0.40 -17.72
C TYR A 17 14.48 0.09 -17.53
N GLU A 18 14.14 -0.79 -16.59
CA GLU A 18 12.79 -1.22 -16.26
C GLU A 18 12.50 -0.94 -14.77
N PRO A 19 11.23 -0.75 -14.39
CA PRO A 19 10.88 -0.50 -13.00
C PRO A 19 11.25 -1.68 -12.10
N THR A 20 12.09 -1.38 -11.10
CA THR A 20 12.50 -2.36 -10.09
C THR A 20 11.30 -2.80 -9.25
N PHE A 21 10.40 -1.87 -8.91
CA PHE A 21 9.15 -2.16 -8.21
C PHE A 21 7.95 -1.46 -8.84
N GLU A 22 6.79 -2.11 -8.73
CA GLU A 22 5.48 -1.56 -9.06
C GLU A 22 4.60 -1.60 -7.81
N VAL A 23 3.87 -0.53 -7.54
CA VAL A 23 2.86 -0.47 -6.49
C VAL A 23 1.51 -0.38 -7.16
N LYS A 24 0.66 -1.39 -7.00
CA LYS A 24 -0.58 -1.53 -7.77
C LYS A 24 -1.78 -1.81 -6.89
N GLY A 25 -2.89 -1.09 -7.10
CA GLY A 25 -4.16 -1.39 -6.45
C GLY A 25 -5.08 -0.18 -6.24
N ASP A 26 -6.00 -0.32 -5.29
CA ASP A 26 -6.88 0.73 -4.79
C ASP A 26 -6.27 1.35 -3.53
N PHE A 27 -5.55 2.45 -3.73
CA PHE A 27 -4.85 3.17 -2.66
C PHE A 27 -5.79 3.84 -1.68
N ALA A 28 -6.91 4.39 -2.14
CA ALA A 28 -7.91 5.04 -1.27
C ALA A 28 -8.52 4.01 -0.30
N ARG A 29 -8.76 2.78 -0.75
CA ARG A 29 -9.24 1.68 0.10
C ARG A 29 -8.14 0.98 0.88
N ARG A 30 -6.88 1.35 0.72
CA ARG A 30 -5.72 0.66 1.30
C ARG A 30 -5.75 -0.84 0.96
N ASN A 31 -5.95 -1.12 -0.32
CA ASN A 31 -5.94 -2.45 -0.92
C ASN A 31 -5.00 -2.43 -2.14
N TYR A 32 -3.70 -2.61 -1.90
CA TYR A 32 -2.68 -2.55 -2.93
C TYR A 32 -1.49 -3.46 -2.59
N GLN A 33 -0.70 -3.77 -3.62
CA GLN A 33 0.45 -4.65 -3.55
C GLN A 33 1.71 -3.91 -3.99
N ILE A 34 2.85 -4.29 -3.41
CA ILE A 34 4.18 -3.92 -3.90
C ILE A 34 4.74 -5.15 -4.61
N ILE A 35 5.11 -4.99 -5.87
CA ILE A 35 5.53 -6.04 -6.80
C ILE A 35 6.97 -5.74 -7.22
N PHE A 36 7.86 -6.72 -7.17
CA PHE A 36 9.23 -6.65 -7.65
C PHE A 36 9.31 -7.24 -9.06
N GLN A 37 9.93 -6.50 -9.98
CA GLN A 37 10.14 -6.91 -11.38
C GLN A 37 8.89 -7.50 -12.05
N GLY A 38 7.72 -6.91 -11.78
CA GLY A 38 6.43 -7.29 -12.36
C GLY A 38 5.93 -8.71 -12.07
N THR A 39 6.58 -9.47 -11.19
CA THR A 39 6.30 -10.90 -11.02
C THR A 39 6.14 -11.32 -9.57
N GLU A 40 6.94 -10.75 -8.66
CA GLU A 40 6.95 -11.18 -7.26
C GLU A 40 6.25 -10.15 -6.38
N ILE A 41 5.14 -10.53 -5.73
CA ILE A 41 4.55 -9.70 -4.68
C ILE A 41 5.50 -9.74 -3.48
N VAL A 42 6.05 -8.58 -3.08
CA VAL A 42 6.97 -8.47 -1.94
C VAL A 42 6.28 -7.94 -0.68
N ALA A 43 5.16 -7.22 -0.85
CA ALA A 43 4.32 -6.81 0.26
C ALA A 43 2.86 -6.63 -0.18
N GLU A 44 1.95 -6.85 0.76
CA GLU A 44 0.50 -6.67 0.59
C GLU A 44 -0.06 -5.72 1.64
N VAL A 45 -0.83 -4.74 1.20
CA VAL A 45 -1.53 -3.78 2.06
C VAL A 45 -3.02 -4.00 1.95
N THR A 46 -3.64 -4.40 3.07
CA THR A 46 -5.06 -4.77 3.08
C THR A 46 -5.77 -4.14 4.27
N LYS A 47 -6.88 -3.44 4.03
CA LYS A 47 -7.77 -2.94 5.08
C LYS A 47 -8.35 -4.09 5.90
N LYS A 48 -8.19 -4.06 7.22
CA LYS A 48 -8.83 -5.05 8.08
C LYS A 48 -10.34 -4.82 8.10
N HIS A 49 -11.11 -5.74 7.51
CA HIS A 49 -12.58 -5.67 7.49
C HIS A 49 -13.25 -6.08 8.81
N HIS A 50 -12.52 -6.65 9.77
CA HIS A 50 -13.12 -7.23 10.97
C HIS A 50 -12.30 -6.92 12.22
N PHE A 51 -12.79 -6.00 13.04
CA PHE A 51 -12.51 -6.03 14.47
C PHE A 51 -13.81 -5.78 15.24
N SER A 52 -14.22 -6.84 15.95
CA SER A 52 -15.15 -6.87 17.07
C SER A 52 -15.28 -5.54 17.82
N ALA A 53 -16.51 -5.25 18.28
CA ALA A 53 -16.99 -4.07 19.00
C ALA A 53 -16.13 -3.59 20.22
N LYS A 54 -15.02 -4.26 20.54
CA LYS A 54 -14.02 -3.88 21.54
C LYS A 54 -12.88 -2.99 21.02
N SER A 55 -12.72 -2.77 19.72
CA SER A 55 -11.59 -1.99 19.17
C SER A 55 -11.85 -0.48 19.00
N LEU A 56 -12.98 0.01 19.51
CA LEU A 56 -13.41 1.42 19.48
C LEU A 56 -12.49 2.41 20.25
N THR A 57 -11.38 1.93 20.81
CA THR A 57 -10.38 2.79 21.43
C THR A 57 -9.15 2.90 20.53
N PHE A 58 -8.83 4.15 20.22
CA PHE A 58 -7.65 4.63 19.49
C PHE A 58 -7.74 4.59 17.96
N GLY A 59 -7.98 5.80 17.43
CA GLY A 59 -8.18 6.10 16.02
C GLY A 59 -6.95 5.93 15.14
N LYS A 60 -7.16 6.30 13.87
CA LYS A 60 -6.31 6.10 12.68
C LYS A 60 -6.51 4.74 12.03
N ASN A 61 -6.80 4.78 10.73
CA ASN A 61 -7.19 3.66 9.87
C ASN A 61 -6.26 2.45 10.06
N LYS A 62 -6.76 1.37 10.68
CA LYS A 62 -5.98 0.14 10.94
C LYS A 62 -6.00 -0.74 9.69
N TYR A 63 -5.11 -0.49 8.73
CA TYR A 63 -4.80 -1.44 7.66
C TYR A 63 -3.62 -2.34 8.06
N ASN A 64 -3.51 -3.51 7.43
CA ASN A 64 -2.42 -4.45 7.65
C ASN A 64 -1.40 -4.33 6.52
N VAL A 65 -0.12 -4.44 6.85
CA VAL A 65 0.97 -4.57 5.87
C VAL A 65 1.64 -5.91 6.13
N VAL A 66 1.57 -6.82 5.16
CA VAL A 66 2.23 -8.12 5.20
C VAL A 66 3.44 -8.04 4.29
N VAL A 67 4.63 -8.24 4.84
CA VAL A 67 5.89 -8.17 4.10
C VAL A 67 6.46 -9.58 3.97
N ASN A 68 6.85 -9.97 2.76
CA ASN A 68 7.45 -11.28 2.53
C ASN A 68 8.84 -11.39 3.19
N PRO A 69 9.28 -12.62 3.54
CA PRO A 69 10.61 -12.83 4.08
C PRO A 69 11.70 -12.29 3.16
N ASN A 70 12.81 -11.80 3.73
CA ASN A 70 13.97 -11.25 3.01
C ASN A 70 13.71 -9.96 2.22
N VAL A 71 12.56 -9.31 2.40
CA VAL A 71 12.26 -7.98 1.85
C VAL A 71 12.63 -6.90 2.87
N ASP A 72 13.19 -5.78 2.39
CA ASP A 72 13.50 -4.62 3.23
C ASP A 72 12.22 -3.96 3.76
N GLN A 73 12.00 -4.08 5.07
CA GLN A 73 10.83 -3.55 5.75
C GLN A 73 10.81 -2.02 5.81
N ALA A 74 11.99 -1.37 5.82
CA ALA A 74 12.07 0.09 5.82
C ALA A 74 11.69 0.66 4.45
N PHE A 75 12.11 0.01 3.36
CA PHE A 75 11.66 0.36 2.02
C PHE A 75 10.13 0.25 1.90
N VAL A 76 9.55 -0.88 2.33
CA VAL A 76 8.10 -1.07 2.32
C VAL A 76 7.39 0.00 3.15
N ALA A 77 7.88 0.29 4.36
CA ALA A 77 7.30 1.33 5.21
C ALA A 77 7.34 2.72 4.57
N ALA A 78 8.42 3.04 3.84
CA ALA A 78 8.53 4.30 3.11
C ALA A 78 7.49 4.38 1.98
N VAL A 79 7.34 3.33 1.18
CA VAL A 79 6.32 3.27 0.12
C VAL A 79 4.92 3.44 0.70
N VAL A 80 4.60 2.70 1.77
CA VAL A 80 3.30 2.80 2.45
C VAL A 80 3.05 4.21 2.98
N THR A 81 4.07 4.85 3.58
CA THR A 81 3.96 6.21 4.11
C THR A 81 3.73 7.24 3.00
N ILE A 82 4.40 7.09 1.86
CA ILE A 82 4.23 7.96 0.68
C ILE A 82 2.81 7.79 0.12
N MET A 83 2.35 6.55 -0.05
CA MET A 83 0.96 6.29 -0.49
C MET A 83 -0.04 6.82 0.53
N ASP A 84 0.24 6.72 1.83
CA ASP A 84 -0.58 7.31 2.86
C ASP A 84 -0.68 8.82 2.73
N ALA A 85 0.42 9.51 2.44
CA ALA A 85 0.44 10.96 2.27
C ALA A 85 -0.25 11.43 0.98
N ILE A 86 -0.11 10.67 -0.12
CA ILE A 86 -0.77 10.97 -1.40
C ILE A 86 -2.27 10.76 -1.30
N TYR A 87 -2.67 9.68 -0.64
CA TYR A 87 -4.07 9.25 -0.51
C TYR A 87 -4.56 9.37 0.92
N GLU A 88 -4.07 10.36 1.67
CA GLU A 88 -4.63 10.70 2.97
C GLU A 88 -6.02 11.26 2.67
N ASP A 89 -7.00 10.36 2.69
CA ASP A 89 -8.36 10.65 2.29
C ASP A 89 -8.87 11.78 3.19
N ASN A 90 -9.10 12.96 2.60
CA ASN A 90 -10.28 13.85 2.65
C ASN A 90 -11.32 13.64 3.78
N ASN A 91 -10.94 13.11 4.93
CA ASN A 91 -11.73 12.87 6.13
C ASN A 91 -11.65 14.07 7.10
N GLU A 92 -11.36 15.26 6.56
CA GLU A 92 -11.58 16.55 7.22
C GLU A 92 -12.68 17.35 6.49
N MET A 93 -13.83 16.73 6.22
CA MET A 93 -15.12 17.44 6.07
C MET A 93 -16.24 16.70 6.80
#